data_AF-A0AAF0R348-F1
#
_entry.id   AF-A0AAF0R348-F1
#
_cell.length_a   1.000
_cell.length_b   1.000
_cell.length_c   1.000
_cell.angle_alpha   90.00
_cell.angle_beta   90.00
_cell.angle_gamma   90.00
#
_symmetry.space_group_name_H-M   'P 1'
#
loop_
_entity.id
_entity.type
_entity.pdbx_description
1 polymer ?
#
loop_
_entity_poly.entity_id
_entity_poly.type
_entity_poly.pdbx_seq_one_letter_code
_entity_poly.pdbx_strand_id
1 'polypeptide(L)'
;MKDDERHELLQISESQLVDIDRFCKKYPYIDLTYDVLNGGNVRAGDNVNLQVTLEQRSEIGPVLALRYPKDKEEGWWLVVGDIKSNQLVVIKRVNLQGSQGSSLISPPLLKLERGSTNSISCVILI
;
A
#
# COMPACT_ATOMS: atom_id res chain seq x y z
N MET A 1 -3.32 -10.88 -19.24
CA MET A 1 -2.51 -11.34 -20.38
C MET A 1 -2.77 -12.83 -20.55
N LYS A 2 -3.11 -13.26 -21.77
CA LYS A 2 -3.32 -14.69 -22.06
C LYS A 2 -1.98 -15.41 -22.14
N ASP A 3 -1.99 -16.74 -22.04
CA ASP A 3 -0.76 -17.54 -22.04
C ASP A 3 0.00 -17.45 -23.38
N ASP A 4 -0.71 -17.49 -24.52
CA ASP A 4 -0.09 -17.37 -25.85
C ASP A 4 0.65 -16.03 -26.05
N GLU A 5 0.04 -14.92 -25.62
CA GLU A 5 0.63 -13.58 -25.66
C GLU A 5 1.89 -13.49 -24.77
N ARG A 6 1.88 -14.19 -23.63
CA ARG A 6 3.03 -14.24 -22.71
C ARG A 6 4.22 -14.96 -23.33
N HIS A 7 3.98 -16.08 -24.01
CA HIS A 7 5.03 -16.90 -24.62
C HIS A 7 5.68 -16.16 -25.80
N GLU A 8 4.87 -15.53 -26.65
CA GLU A 8 5.35 -14.75 -27.79
C GLU A 8 6.22 -13.55 -27.35
N LEU A 9 5.81 -12.86 -26.28
CA LEU A 9 6.49 -11.66 -25.80
C LEU A 9 7.81 -11.96 -25.06
N LEU A 10 7.81 -12.97 -24.16
CA LEU A 10 8.93 -13.18 -23.25
C LEU A 10 10.05 -14.04 -23.86
N GLN A 11 9.73 -15.01 -24.71
CA GLN A 11 10.72 -15.89 -25.38
C GLN A 11 11.71 -16.56 -24.41
N ILE A 12 11.22 -17.01 -23.25
CA ILE A 12 11.99 -17.65 -22.18
C ILE A 12 11.61 -19.14 -22.03
N SER A 13 12.38 -19.90 -21.24
CA SER A 13 12.07 -21.32 -21.00
C SER A 13 10.85 -21.50 -20.08
N GLU A 14 10.21 -22.68 -20.18
CA GLU A 14 9.11 -23.08 -19.28
C GLU A 14 9.49 -22.98 -17.80
N SER A 15 10.72 -23.36 -17.44
CA SER A 15 11.20 -23.24 -16.06
C SER A 15 11.25 -21.78 -15.58
N GLN A 16 11.65 -20.86 -16.45
CA GLN A 16 11.68 -19.43 -16.13
C GLN A 16 10.26 -18.84 -16.06
N LEU A 17 9.33 -19.32 -16.89
CA LEU A 17 7.91 -18.93 -16.79
C LEU A 17 7.30 -19.33 -15.44
N VAL A 18 7.61 -20.52 -14.94
CA VAL A 18 7.17 -20.97 -13.61
C VAL A 18 7.73 -20.08 -12.51
N ASP A 19 9.00 -19.68 -12.59
CA ASP A 19 9.61 -18.78 -11.62
C ASP A 19 8.98 -17.37 -11.65
N ILE A 20 8.65 -16.86 -12.85
CA ILE A 20 7.93 -15.59 -13.01
C ILE A 20 6.50 -15.69 -12.46
N ASP A 21 5.78 -16.77 -12.73
CA ASP A 21 4.42 -16.98 -12.21
C ASP A 21 4.42 -17.00 -10.68
N ARG A 22 5.38 -17.70 -10.07
CA ARG A 22 5.58 -17.70 -8.61
C ARG A 22 5.85 -16.30 -8.07
N PHE A 23 6.66 -15.50 -8.78
CA PHE A 23 6.91 -14.11 -8.41
C PHE A 23 5.65 -13.26 -8.49
N CYS A 24 4.92 -13.33 -9.61
CA CYS A 24 3.71 -12.56 -9.84
C CYS A 24 2.60 -12.86 -8.82
N LYS A 25 2.43 -14.13 -8.43
CA LYS A 25 1.44 -14.53 -7.42
C LYS A 25 1.71 -13.95 -6.04
N LYS A 26 2.99 -13.83 -5.67
CA LYS A 26 3.44 -13.23 -4.42
C LYS A 26 3.66 -11.72 -4.51
N TYR A 27 3.65 -11.15 -5.71
CA TYR A 27 3.82 -9.72 -5.87
C TYR A 27 2.64 -9.00 -5.20
N PRO A 28 2.88 -8.00 -4.34
CA PRO A 28 1.81 -7.44 -3.53
C PRO A 28 0.72 -6.77 -4.36
N TYR A 29 -0.52 -7.23 -4.15
CA TYR A 29 -1.72 -6.61 -4.69
C TYR A 29 -2.66 -6.28 -3.53
N ILE A 30 -2.82 -4.98 -3.25
CA ILE A 30 -3.52 -4.48 -2.07
C ILE A 30 -4.59 -3.46 -2.46
N ASP A 31 -5.81 -3.70 -2.00
CA ASP A 31 -6.89 -2.72 -2.05
C ASP A 31 -6.81 -1.82 -0.81
N LEU A 32 -6.81 -0.50 -1.02
CA LEU A 32 -6.87 0.49 0.05
C LEU A 32 -8.23 1.17 0.04
N THR A 33 -8.88 1.20 1.20
CA THR A 33 -10.04 2.05 1.47
C THR A 33 -9.77 2.91 2.69
N TYR A 34 -10.39 4.09 2.76
CA TYR A 34 -10.26 4.96 3.91
C TYR A 34 -11.58 5.67 4.21
N ASP A 35 -11.76 6.01 5.48
CA ASP A 35 -12.89 6.78 5.97
C ASP A 35 -12.46 7.84 6.98
N VAL A 36 -13.11 9.00 6.91
CA VAL A 36 -12.87 10.11 7.82
C VAL A 36 -13.90 10.05 8.94
N LEU A 37 -13.47 9.57 10.11
CA LEU A 37 -14.35 9.40 11.26
C LEU A 37 -14.83 10.76 11.76
N ASN A 38 -16.14 10.88 11.99
CA ASN A 38 -16.83 12.11 12.39
C ASN A 38 -16.76 13.25 11.35
N GLY A 39 -16.67 12.91 10.05
CA GLY A 39 -16.47 13.84 8.93
C GLY A 39 -17.62 14.78 8.57
N GLY A 40 -18.75 14.76 9.29
CA GLY A 40 -19.97 15.46 8.87
C GLY A 40 -19.90 16.99 8.90
N ASN A 41 -19.00 17.60 9.69
CA ASN A 41 -18.84 19.06 9.77
C ASN A 41 -17.41 19.45 10.17
N VAL A 42 -16.43 19.05 9.37
CA VAL A 42 -15.01 19.32 9.65
C VAL A 42 -14.61 20.67 9.07
N ARG A 43 -13.97 21.52 9.90
CA ARG A 43 -13.44 22.83 9.53
C ARG A 43 -11.92 22.77 9.42
N ALA A 44 -11.34 23.75 8.74
CA ALA A 44 -9.91 23.90 8.73
C ALA A 44 -9.38 24.20 10.14
N GLY A 45 -8.31 23.50 10.53
CA GLY A 45 -7.75 23.50 11.87
C GLY A 45 -8.28 22.36 12.76
N ASP A 46 -9.32 21.64 12.33
CA ASP A 46 -9.87 20.54 13.12
C ASP A 46 -8.97 19.30 13.06
N ASN A 47 -8.99 18.60 14.18
CA ASN A 47 -8.34 17.33 14.40
C ASN A 47 -9.21 16.21 13.82
N VAL A 48 -8.64 15.42 12.91
CA VAL A 48 -9.39 14.37 12.20
C VAL A 48 -8.80 12.99 12.50
N ASN A 49 -9.70 12.01 12.68
CA ASN A 49 -9.34 10.61 12.72
C ASN A 49 -9.57 10.00 11.33
N LEU A 50 -8.51 9.42 10.76
CA LEU A 50 -8.56 8.73 9.48
C LEU A 50 -8.44 7.23 9.74
N GLN A 51 -9.48 6.48 9.39
CA GLN A 51 -9.46 5.03 9.40
C GLN A 51 -9.05 4.54 8.01
N VAL A 52 -8.01 3.73 7.93
CA VAL A 52 -7.55 3.11 6.68
C VAL A 52 -7.70 1.61 6.81
N THR A 53 -8.27 0.98 5.79
CA THR A 53 -8.40 -0.47 5.67
C THR A 53 -7.62 -0.92 4.45
N LEU A 54 -6.78 -1.93 4.65
CA LEU A 54 -5.96 -2.55 3.63
C LEU A 54 -6.40 -4.02 3.47
N GLU A 55 -6.61 -4.46 2.23
CA GLU A 55 -6.94 -5.85 1.91
C GLU A 55 -5.94 -6.41 0.92
N GLN A 56 -5.17 -7.42 1.32
CA GLN A 56 -4.23 -8.14 0.47
C GLN A 56 -4.96 -9.22 -0.32
N ARG A 57 -4.87 -9.10 -1.64
CA ARG A 57 -5.49 -9.97 -2.64
C ARG A 57 -4.51 -10.95 -3.29
N SER A 58 -3.20 -10.76 -3.08
CA SER A 58 -2.14 -11.66 -3.54
C SER A 58 -1.83 -12.75 -2.51
N GLU A 59 -1.02 -13.74 -2.89
CA GLU A 59 -0.57 -14.79 -1.97
C GLU A 59 0.33 -14.22 -0.87
N ILE A 60 0.06 -14.58 0.38
CA ILE A 60 0.80 -14.11 1.55
C ILE A 60 2.00 -15.00 1.81
N GLY A 61 3.17 -14.39 2.04
CA GLY A 61 4.37 -15.10 2.44
C GLY A 61 5.60 -14.19 2.47
N PRO A 62 6.80 -14.76 2.68
CA PRO A 62 8.04 -13.98 2.64
C PRO A 62 8.26 -13.39 1.24
N VAL A 63 8.88 -12.22 1.20
CA VAL A 63 9.23 -11.51 -0.02
C VAL A 63 10.20 -12.35 -0.85
N LEU A 64 9.90 -12.52 -2.14
CA LEU A 64 10.84 -13.09 -3.10
C LEU A 64 11.92 -12.07 -3.49
N ALA A 65 12.98 -11.97 -2.70
CA ALA A 65 14.10 -11.04 -2.91
C ALA A 65 15.42 -11.80 -3.16
N LEU A 66 15.59 -12.43 -4.33
CA LEU A 66 16.74 -13.30 -4.66
C LEU A 66 18.13 -12.63 -4.55
N ARG A 67 18.19 -11.29 -4.64
CA ARG A 67 19.44 -10.52 -4.52
C ARG A 67 19.66 -9.94 -3.11
N TYR A 68 18.70 -10.11 -2.21
CA TYR A 68 18.80 -9.62 -0.84
C TYR A 68 19.34 -10.76 0.05
N PRO A 69 20.37 -10.52 0.89
CA PRO A 69 21.13 -11.59 1.54
C PRO A 69 20.41 -12.25 2.73
N LYS A 70 19.20 -11.79 3.09
CA LYS A 70 18.45 -12.24 4.25
C LYS A 70 16.99 -12.46 3.88
N ASP A 71 16.30 -13.28 4.65
CA ASP A 71 14.84 -13.35 4.55
C ASP A 71 14.22 -12.01 4.91
N LYS A 72 13.13 -11.67 4.20
CA LYS A 72 12.48 -10.37 4.30
C LYS A 72 10.98 -10.55 4.32
N GLU A 73 10.36 -9.96 5.33
CA GLU A 73 8.91 -9.80 5.42
C GLU A 73 8.50 -8.47 4.80
N GLU A 74 7.29 -8.45 4.22
CA GLU A 74 6.69 -7.24 3.66
C GLU A 74 6.55 -6.16 4.75
N GLY A 75 6.90 -4.93 4.39
CA GLY A 75 6.76 -3.76 5.24
C GLY A 75 5.97 -2.66 4.54
N TRP A 76 4.91 -2.19 5.20
CA TRP A 76 3.99 -1.22 4.62
C TRP A 76 4.06 0.12 5.35
N TRP A 77 3.98 1.21 4.60
CA TRP A 77 3.87 2.56 5.13
C TRP A 77 2.61 3.24 4.59
N LEU A 78 1.75 3.67 5.50
CA LEU A 78 0.67 4.60 5.18
C LEU A 78 1.24 6.01 5.21
N VAL A 79 1.10 6.72 4.10
CA VAL A 79 1.61 8.06 3.90
C VAL A 79 0.45 9.00 3.59
N VAL A 80 0.30 10.03 4.41
CA VAL A 80 -0.65 11.12 4.17
C VAL A 80 0.16 12.38 3.91
N GLY A 81 -0.08 13.01 2.75
CA GLY A 81 0.64 14.20 2.34
C GLY A 81 -0.25 15.17 1.58
N ASP A 82 0.19 16.42 1.53
CA ASP A 82 -0.33 17.39 0.57
C ASP A 82 0.59 17.40 -0.65
N ILE A 83 0.07 16.88 -1.77
CA ILE A 83 0.81 16.80 -3.04
C ILE A 83 1.14 18.20 -3.57
N LYS A 84 0.26 19.18 -3.37
CA LYS A 84 0.44 20.53 -3.93
C LYS A 84 1.63 21.24 -3.30
N SER A 85 1.77 21.12 -1.99
CA SER A 85 2.89 21.70 -1.24
C SER A 85 4.08 20.74 -1.08
N ASN A 86 3.96 19.50 -1.59
CA ASN A 86 4.93 18.42 -1.42
C ASN A 86 5.30 18.22 0.06
N GLN A 87 4.31 18.27 0.95
CA GLN A 87 4.48 18.13 2.40
C GLN A 87 4.03 16.75 2.88
N LEU A 88 4.88 16.10 3.68
CA LEU A 88 4.53 14.90 4.43
C LEU A 88 3.80 15.30 5.71
N VAL A 89 2.54 14.91 5.84
CA VAL A 89 1.73 15.20 7.03
C VAL A 89 1.85 14.07 8.05
N VAL A 90 1.65 12.81 7.61
CA VAL A 90 1.78 11.61 8.45
C VAL A 90 2.47 10.50 7.71
N ILE A 91 3.32 9.78 8.44
CA ILE A 91 3.86 8.48 8.04
C ILE A 91 3.65 7.49 9.18
N LYS A 92 3.01 6.34 8.88
CA LYS A 92 2.77 5.28 9.86
C LYS A 92 3.15 3.93 9.27
N ARG A 93 4.02 3.19 9.99
CA ARG A 93 4.34 1.81 9.63
C ARG A 93 3.14 0.94 9.96
N VAL A 94 2.73 0.10 9.01
CA VAL A 94 1.68 -0.87 9.19
C VAL A 94 2.18 -2.25 8.79
N ASN A 95 1.65 -3.26 9.46
CA ASN A 95 1.88 -4.66 9.13
C ASN A 95 0.50 -5.27 8.88
N LEU A 96 0.37 -6.07 7.83
CA LEU A 96 -0.86 -6.80 7.53
C LEU A 96 -0.80 -8.12 8.28
N GLN A 97 -1.74 -8.34 9.19
CA GLN A 97 -1.88 -9.62 9.88
C GLN A 97 -2.85 -10.49 9.07
N GLY A 98 -2.31 -11.26 8.13
CA GLY A 98 -3.13 -12.02 7.18
C GLY A 98 -3.61 -11.16 6.01
N SER A 99 -4.78 -11.47 5.45
CA SER A 99 -5.28 -10.84 4.23
C SER A 99 -5.93 -9.46 4.43
N GLN A 100 -6.10 -9.01 5.67
CA GLN A 100 -6.68 -7.70 5.95
C GLN A 100 -6.02 -7.05 7.16
N GLY A 101 -5.94 -5.72 7.14
CA GLY A 101 -5.49 -4.92 8.26
C GLY A 101 -6.19 -3.58 8.31
N SER A 102 -6.59 -3.14 9.49
CA SER A 102 -7.12 -1.80 9.73
C SER A 102 -6.12 -0.97 10.53
N SER A 103 -6.05 0.32 10.22
CA SER A 103 -5.15 1.25 10.88
C SER A 103 -5.82 2.59 11.09
N LEU A 104 -5.83 3.05 12.34
CA LEU A 104 -6.29 4.37 12.71
C LEU A 104 -5.13 5.36 12.74
N ILE A 105 -5.29 6.51 12.08
CA ILE A 105 -4.41 7.67 12.19
C ILE A 105 -5.19 8.75 12.95
N SER A 106 -4.68 9.09 14.14
CA SER A 106 -5.34 10.01 15.06
C SER A 106 -4.59 11.35 15.21
N PRO A 107 -5.28 12.41 15.66
CA PRO A 107 -4.68 13.69 16.00
C PRO A 107 -3.54 13.58 17.03
N PRO A 108 -2.58 14.53 17.08
CA PRO A 108 -2.50 15.78 16.31
C PRO A 108 -1.90 15.60 14.90
N LEU A 109 -1.67 14.35 14.48
CA LEU A 109 -0.93 14.03 13.26
C LEU A 109 -1.66 14.49 11.99
N LEU A 110 -2.99 14.62 12.02
CA LEU A 110 -3.80 15.11 10.89
C LEU A 110 -4.61 16.34 11.29
N LYS A 111 -4.27 17.47 10.67
CA LYS A 111 -5.08 18.70 10.68
C LYS A 111 -5.47 19.06 9.26
N LEU A 112 -6.74 19.39 9.04
CA LEU A 112 -7.19 19.87 7.73
C LEU A 112 -6.79 21.34 7.53
N GLU A 113 -6.14 21.63 6.41
CA GLU A 113 -5.88 23.01 5.99
C GLU A 113 -6.94 23.51 5.01
N ARG A 114 -7.20 24.83 4.99
CA ARG A 114 -8.20 25.42 4.08
C ARG A 114 -7.78 25.19 2.62
N GLY A 115 -8.68 24.62 1.83
CA GLY A 115 -8.45 24.40 0.39
C GLY A 115 -7.52 23.23 0.06
N SER A 116 -7.13 22.43 1.06
CA SER A 116 -6.29 21.25 0.81
C SER A 116 -7.10 20.12 0.17
N THR A 117 -6.64 19.69 -1.01
CA THR A 117 -6.95 18.38 -1.58
C THR A 117 -5.91 17.39 -1.04
N ASN A 118 -6.05 17.00 0.22
CA ASN A 118 -5.16 16.02 0.83
C ASN A 118 -5.28 14.70 0.05
N SER A 119 -4.15 14.15 -0.37
CA SER A 119 -4.11 12.86 -1.06
C SER A 119 -3.50 11.83 -0.13
N ILE A 120 -4.15 10.68 -0.04
CA ILE A 120 -3.66 9.54 0.76
C ILE A 120 -3.01 8.57 -0.20
N SER A 121 -1.77 8.15 0.09
CA SER A 121 -1.05 7.18 -0.71
C SER A 121 -0.47 6.09 0.18
N CYS A 122 -0.61 4.84 -0.25
CA CYS A 122 0.09 3.72 0.39
C CYS A 122 1.39 3.49 -0.37
N VAL A 123 2.50 3.44 0.34
CA VAL A 123 3.81 3.16 -0.25
C VAL A 123 4.34 1.86 0.35
N ILE A 124 4.68 0.92 -0.53
CA ILE A 124 5.39 -0.30 -0.16
C ILE A 124 6.89 -0.05 -0.21
N LEU A 125 7.61 -0.48 0.83
CA LEU A 125 9.06 -0.61 0.77
C LEU A 125 9.41 -2.07 0.98
N ILE A 126 9.74 -2.75 -0.11
CA ILE A 126 10.24 -4.13 -0.12
C ILE A 126 11.71 -4.13 0.36
#